data_AF-A0A8T4V047-F1
#
_entry.id   AF-A0A8T4V047-F1
#
_cell.length_a   1.000
_cell.length_b   1.000
_cell.length_c   1.000
_cell.angle_alpha   90.00
_cell.angle_beta   90.00
_cell.angle_gamma   90.00
#
_symmetry.space_group_name_H-M   'P 1'
#
loop_
_entity.id
_entity.type
_entity.pdbx_description
1 polymer ?
#
loop_
_entity_poly.entity_id
_entity_poly.type
_entity_poly.pdbx_seq_one_letter_code
_entity_poly.pdbx_strand_id
1 'polypeptide(L)'
;MNNLVVIKESKVHGKGVFAVQDIKKGTKVIEYLGEKISHAEGERRSHLTLEDSKNDSEKGAVYIFELNDEYSLDGNLPNNDAKYFNNSCSPNCKAEFENDRIWFVSKRNIKKGEELNINYCYTYKESLDHPCKCSSKKCMGYIVEPREKKKLLKLIESLKK
;
A
#
# COMPACT_ATOMS: atom_id res chain seq x y z
N MET A 1 -10.17 22.83 -6.12
CA MET A 1 -9.54 21.51 -6.32
C MET A 1 -10.63 20.45 -6.22
N ASN A 2 -10.80 19.62 -7.25
CA ASN A 2 -11.79 18.55 -7.22
C ASN A 2 -11.31 17.47 -6.25
N ASN A 3 -11.92 17.43 -5.06
CA ASN A 3 -11.65 16.34 -4.13
C ASN A 3 -12.21 15.04 -4.74
N LEU A 4 -11.33 14.08 -5.06
CA LEU A 4 -11.69 12.78 -5.63
C LEU A 4 -11.94 11.72 -4.55
N VAL A 5 -11.50 11.99 -3.32
CA VAL A 5 -11.39 10.97 -2.28
C VAL A 5 -11.90 11.44 -0.92
N VAL A 6 -12.19 10.49 -0.06
CA VAL A 6 -12.52 10.71 1.35
C VAL A 6 -11.96 9.56 2.18
N ILE A 7 -11.52 9.88 3.40
CA ILE A 7 -11.03 8.88 4.35
C ILE A 7 -12.19 8.37 5.20
N LYS A 8 -12.32 7.04 5.31
CA LYS A 8 -13.32 6.37 6.16
C LYS A 8 -12.71 5.12 6.80
N GLU A 9 -13.40 4.54 7.77
CA GLU A 9 -13.07 3.22 8.29
C GLU A 9 -13.11 2.16 7.17
N SER A 10 -12.11 1.28 7.16
CA SER A 10 -11.92 0.22 6.17
C SER A 10 -12.13 -1.15 6.80
N LYS A 11 -12.68 -2.06 5.99
CA LYS A 11 -12.77 -3.48 6.37
C LYS A 11 -11.42 -4.20 6.20
N VAL A 12 -10.45 -3.59 5.55
CA VAL A 12 -9.12 -4.19 5.32
C VAL A 12 -8.22 -3.94 6.53
N HIS A 13 -8.01 -2.67 6.88
CA HIS A 13 -7.18 -2.27 8.01
C HIS A 13 -7.44 -0.79 8.34
N GLY A 14 -7.72 -0.48 9.62
CA GLY A 14 -7.94 0.88 10.12
C GLY A 14 -8.78 1.75 9.18
N LYS A 15 -8.15 2.79 8.63
CA LYS A 15 -8.76 3.68 7.63
C LYS A 15 -8.43 3.27 6.20
N GLY A 16 -9.29 3.66 5.27
CA GLY A 16 -9.14 3.48 3.83
C GLY A 16 -9.48 4.76 3.06
N VAL A 17 -9.05 4.81 1.81
CA VAL A 17 -9.38 5.89 0.87
C VAL A 17 -10.53 5.46 -0.03
N PHE A 18 -11.59 6.27 -0.12
CA PHE A 18 -12.80 5.93 -0.88
C PHE A 18 -13.09 6.99 -1.94
N ALA A 19 -13.55 6.55 -3.11
CA ALA A 19 -13.93 7.45 -4.20
C ALA A 19 -15.22 8.22 -3.84
N VAL A 20 -15.21 9.55 -3.97
CA VAL A 20 -16.42 10.38 -3.74
C VAL A 20 -17.29 10.53 -4.98
N GLN A 21 -16.76 10.15 -6.14
CA GLN A 21 -17.40 10.17 -7.46
C GLN A 21 -16.83 9.06 -8.34
N ASP A 22 -17.40 8.87 -9.53
CA ASP A 22 -16.84 7.96 -10.52
C ASP A 22 -15.49 8.50 -11.02
N ILE A 23 -14.46 7.64 -11.05
CA ILE A 23 -13.09 7.95 -11.48
C ILE A 23 -12.80 7.15 -12.74
N LYS A 24 -12.40 7.84 -13.82
CA LYS A 24 -12.02 7.18 -15.07
C LYS A 24 -10.66 6.49 -14.94
N LYS A 25 -10.43 5.42 -15.68
CA LYS A 25 -9.10 4.78 -15.82
C LYS A 25 -8.04 5.82 -16.22
N GLY A 26 -6.85 5.73 -15.63
CA GLY A 26 -5.72 6.61 -15.93
C GLY A 26 -5.76 7.96 -15.21
N THR A 27 -6.69 8.16 -14.27
CA THR A 27 -6.77 9.40 -13.49
C THR A 27 -5.72 9.38 -12.40
N LYS A 28 -4.89 10.45 -12.31
CA LYS A 28 -4.06 10.74 -11.13
C LYS A 28 -4.99 11.13 -9.97
N VAL A 29 -5.18 10.21 -9.02
CA VAL A 29 -6.20 10.35 -7.97
C VAL A 29 -5.69 11.20 -6.82
N ILE A 30 -4.50 10.86 -6.32
CA ILE A 30 -3.85 11.54 -5.19
C ILE A 30 -2.34 11.32 -5.28
N GLU A 31 -1.58 12.28 -4.78
CA GLU A 31 -0.14 12.18 -4.61
C GLU A 31 0.18 11.53 -3.27
N TYR A 32 1.20 10.68 -3.23
CA TYR A 32 1.78 10.21 -1.98
C TYR A 32 2.85 11.20 -1.51
N LEU A 33 2.50 11.96 -0.48
CA LEU A 33 3.37 12.98 0.11
C LEU A 33 4.25 12.36 1.19
N GLY A 34 5.47 12.86 1.36
CA GLY A 34 6.32 12.42 2.45
C GLY A 34 7.60 13.22 2.60
N GLU A 35 8.28 13.03 3.72
CA GLU A 35 9.65 13.50 3.92
C GLU A 35 10.59 12.64 3.06
N LYS A 36 11.40 13.28 2.20
CA LYS A 36 12.40 12.58 1.40
C LYS A 36 13.58 12.18 2.29
N ILE A 37 13.78 10.88 2.45
CA ILE A 37 14.79 10.28 3.33
C ILE A 37 15.62 9.25 2.56
N SER A 38 16.81 8.92 3.06
CA SER A 38 17.60 7.81 2.49
C SER A 38 16.91 6.47 2.72
N HIS A 39 17.24 5.45 1.92
CA HIS A 39 16.72 4.09 2.14
C HIS A 39 17.08 3.54 3.52
N ALA A 40 18.31 3.77 4.00
CA ALA A 40 18.76 3.34 5.32
C ALA A 40 17.94 3.96 6.45
N GLU A 41 17.57 5.23 6.32
CA GLU A 41 16.67 5.89 7.27
C GLU A 41 15.25 5.35 7.17
N GLY A 42 14.77 5.05 5.96
CA GLY A 42 13.48 4.41 5.73
C GLY A 42 13.38 3.03 6.38
N GLU A 43 14.41 2.21 6.23
CA GLU A 43 14.51 0.89 6.89
C GLU A 43 14.51 1.04 8.42
N ARG A 44 15.33 1.96 8.95
CA ARG A 44 15.38 2.24 10.40
C ARG A 44 14.01 2.64 10.95
N ARG A 45 13.29 3.56 10.29
CA ARG A 45 11.94 3.99 10.71
C ARG A 45 10.91 2.87 10.58
N SER A 46 11.01 2.05 9.53
CA SER A 46 10.13 0.90 9.32
C SER A 46 10.26 -0.12 10.45
N HIS A 47 11.50 -0.47 10.84
CA HIS A 47 11.76 -1.39 11.94
C HIS A 47 11.19 -0.88 13.27
N LEU A 48 11.41 0.39 13.62
CA LEU A 48 10.84 0.98 14.83
C LEU A 48 9.30 0.90 14.83
N THR A 49 8.68 1.23 13.69
CA THR A 49 7.23 1.21 13.54
C THR A 49 6.66 -0.21 13.65
N LEU A 50 7.34 -1.21 13.09
CA LEU A 50 6.96 -2.61 13.18
C LEU A 50 7.16 -3.17 14.60
N GLU A 51 8.19 -2.75 15.31
CA GLU A 51 8.39 -3.11 16.72
C GLU A 51 7.25 -2.58 17.60
N ASP A 52 6.82 -1.34 17.39
CA ASP A 52 5.67 -0.76 18.09
C ASP A 52 4.35 -1.51 17.77
N SER A 53 4.21 -2.02 16.54
CA SER A 53 3.02 -2.79 16.11
C SER A 53 2.83 -4.12 16.83
N LYS A 54 3.90 -4.72 17.37
CA LYS A 54 3.85 -6.04 18.03
C LYS A 54 2.96 -6.04 19.28
N ASN A 55 2.79 -4.88 19.90
CA ASN A 55 2.00 -4.71 21.11
C ASN A 55 0.56 -4.21 20.83
N ASP A 56 0.28 -3.75 19.61
CA ASP A 56 -1.03 -3.24 19.21
C ASP A 56 -1.17 -3.33 17.69
N SER A 57 -1.97 -4.29 17.21
CA SER A 57 -2.16 -4.54 15.78
C SER A 57 -2.89 -3.42 15.05
N GLU A 58 -3.45 -2.44 15.75
CA GLU A 58 -3.98 -1.20 15.16
C GLU A 58 -2.93 -0.08 15.08
N LYS A 59 -1.78 -0.23 15.76
CA LYS A 59 -0.62 0.66 15.69
C LYS A 59 0.48 0.06 14.82
N GLY A 60 1.34 0.90 14.26
CA GLY A 60 2.54 0.47 13.54
C GLY A 60 2.34 0.17 12.04
N ALA A 61 1.50 0.96 11.38
CA ALA A 61 1.50 1.02 9.92
C ALA A 61 2.79 1.70 9.41
N VAL A 62 3.54 0.98 8.58
CA VAL A 62 4.72 1.52 7.88
C VAL A 62 4.25 2.40 6.73
N TYR A 63 4.74 3.65 6.68
CA TYR A 63 4.42 4.63 5.63
C TYR A 63 5.64 4.99 4.77
N ILE A 64 6.61 4.06 4.67
CA ILE A 64 7.79 4.25 3.84
C ILE A 64 7.47 3.76 2.42
N PHE A 65 7.67 4.64 1.43
CA PHE A 65 7.49 4.32 0.01
C PHE A 65 8.78 4.63 -0.75
N GLU A 66 9.38 3.64 -1.39
CA GLU A 66 10.57 3.82 -2.22
C GLU A 66 10.27 4.75 -3.40
N LEU A 67 11.04 5.82 -3.56
CA LEU A 67 10.80 6.86 -4.58
C LEU A 67 11.62 6.62 -5.84
N ASN A 68 12.92 6.39 -5.67
CA ASN A 68 13.91 6.18 -6.72
C ASN A 68 15.13 5.44 -6.12
N ASP A 69 16.20 5.28 -6.89
CA ASP A 69 17.40 4.51 -6.49
C ASP A 69 18.16 5.08 -5.28
N GLU A 70 17.87 6.31 -4.86
CA GLU A 70 18.58 6.99 -3.77
C GLU A 70 17.70 7.24 -2.53
N TYR A 71 16.39 7.37 -2.72
CA TYR A 71 15.50 7.93 -1.72
C TYR A 71 14.19 7.16 -1.56
N SER A 72 13.66 7.25 -0.34
CA SER A 72 12.29 6.88 0.02
C SER A 72 11.53 8.12 0.51
N LEU A 73 10.20 8.04 0.51
CA LEU A 73 9.32 8.99 1.17
C LEU A 73 8.78 8.38 2.47
N ASP A 74 8.92 9.10 3.58
CA ASP A 74 8.16 8.83 4.80
C ASP A 74 6.85 9.59 4.77
N GLY A 75 5.77 8.86 4.50
CA GLY A 75 4.41 9.37 4.40
C GLY A 75 3.70 9.61 5.72
N ASN A 76 4.37 9.50 6.88
CA ASN A 76 3.78 9.74 8.20
C ASN A 76 3.51 11.23 8.49
N LEU A 77 2.86 11.91 7.55
CA LEU A 77 2.49 13.32 7.63
C LEU A 77 0.98 13.46 7.87
N PRO A 78 0.53 14.47 8.64
CA PRO A 78 -0.90 14.71 8.87
C PRO A 78 -1.69 15.00 7.59
N ASN A 79 -1.05 15.59 6.58
CA ASN A 79 -1.67 15.98 5.30
C ASN A 79 -1.51 14.95 4.18
N ASN A 80 -0.96 13.77 4.45
CA ASN A 80 -0.81 12.70 3.46
C ASN A 80 -1.99 11.72 3.53
N ASP A 81 -3.13 12.07 2.94
CA ASP A 81 -4.29 11.18 2.86
C ASP A 81 -4.00 9.87 2.10
N ALA A 82 -3.01 9.88 1.20
CA ALA A 82 -2.61 8.70 0.44
C ALA A 82 -2.01 7.60 1.33
N LYS A 83 -1.55 7.90 2.56
CA LYS A 83 -1.04 6.90 3.52
C LYS A 83 -2.09 5.89 3.96
N TYR A 84 -3.37 6.19 3.75
CA TYR A 84 -4.48 5.30 4.06
C TYR A 84 -4.87 4.38 2.90
N PHE A 85 -4.14 4.37 1.78
CA PHE A 85 -4.36 3.38 0.72
C PHE A 85 -4.02 2.00 1.25
N ASN A 86 -5.03 1.13 1.34
CA ASN A 86 -4.83 -0.24 1.78
C ASN A 86 -4.27 -1.14 0.67
N ASN A 87 -3.71 -2.27 1.09
CA ASN A 87 -3.26 -3.30 0.18
C ASN A 87 -4.42 -4.11 -0.43
N SER A 88 -4.25 -4.50 -1.69
CA SER A 88 -5.06 -5.48 -2.39
C SER A 88 -4.23 -6.39 -3.29
N CYS A 89 -4.55 -7.68 -3.29
CA CYS A 89 -4.00 -8.67 -4.23
C CYS A 89 -4.54 -8.48 -5.67
N SER A 90 -5.59 -7.68 -5.84
CA SER A 90 -6.18 -7.31 -7.13
C SER A 90 -6.48 -5.80 -7.15
N PRO A 91 -5.44 -4.95 -7.17
CA PRO A 91 -5.61 -3.54 -6.88
C PRO A 91 -6.28 -2.76 -8.00
N ASN A 92 -7.05 -1.72 -7.63
CA ASN A 92 -7.70 -0.81 -8.58
C ASN A 92 -6.88 0.46 -8.88
N CYS A 93 -5.82 0.75 -8.11
CA CYS A 93 -4.82 1.77 -8.39
C CYS A 93 -3.39 1.19 -8.51
N LYS A 94 -2.46 1.99 -9.05
CA LYS A 94 -1.02 1.73 -9.09
C LYS A 94 -0.26 3.00 -8.74
N ALA A 95 0.97 2.87 -8.25
CA ALA A 95 1.92 3.97 -8.18
C ALA A 95 2.49 4.26 -9.58
N GLU A 96 2.61 5.54 -9.90
CA GLU A 96 3.39 6.08 -11.02
C GLU A 96 4.37 7.12 -10.49
N PHE A 97 5.60 7.07 -10.98
CA PHE A 97 6.71 7.92 -10.55
C PHE A 97 6.95 8.99 -11.60
N GLU A 98 6.95 10.25 -11.19
CA GLU A 98 7.11 11.39 -12.10
C GLU A 98 7.83 12.53 -11.37
N ASN A 99 9.00 12.93 -11.87
CA ASN A 99 9.77 14.06 -11.34
C ASN A 99 9.95 14.02 -9.81
N ASP A 100 10.46 12.90 -9.28
CA ASP A 100 10.64 12.69 -7.83
C ASP A 100 9.34 12.78 -7.00
N ARG A 101 8.20 12.45 -7.63
CA ARG A 101 6.89 12.36 -6.96
C ARG A 101 6.23 11.03 -7.26
N ILE A 102 5.36 10.60 -6.35
CA ILE A 102 4.59 9.37 -6.47
C ILE A 102 3.12 9.72 -6.60
N TRP A 103 2.49 9.28 -7.68
CA TRP A 103 1.05 9.43 -7.90
C TRP A 103 0.35 8.08 -7.84
N PHE A 104 -0.78 8.02 -7.14
CA PHE A 104 -1.68 6.88 -7.25
C PHE A 104 -2.67 7.10 -8.39
N VAL A 105 -2.59 6.22 -9.38
CA VAL A 105 -3.30 6.31 -10.65
C VAL A 105 -4.27 5.14 -10.80
N SER A 106 -5.50 5.43 -11.22
CA SER A 106 -6.53 4.41 -11.40
C SER A 106 -6.21 3.46 -12.56
N LYS A 107 -6.27 2.14 -12.31
CA LYS A 107 -6.00 1.09 -13.30
C LYS A 107 -7.22 0.71 -14.15
N ARG A 108 -8.40 1.06 -13.66
CA ARG A 108 -9.71 0.84 -14.30
C ARG A 108 -10.65 2.00 -13.96
N ASN A 109 -11.85 1.98 -14.53
CA ASN A 109 -12.93 2.84 -14.03
C ASN A 109 -13.30 2.39 -12.62
N ILE A 110 -13.50 3.35 -11.72
CA ILE A 110 -13.84 3.15 -10.32
C ILE A 110 -15.14 3.89 -10.04
N LYS A 111 -16.08 3.23 -9.38
CA LYS A 111 -17.38 3.79 -9.01
C LYS A 111 -17.29 4.57 -7.71
N LYS A 112 -18.14 5.58 -7.59
CA LYS A 112 -18.38 6.27 -6.31
C LYS A 112 -18.60 5.25 -5.19
N GLY A 113 -17.91 5.45 -4.07
CA GLY A 113 -17.99 4.62 -2.88
C GLY A 113 -17.08 3.40 -2.86
N GLU A 114 -16.41 3.05 -3.96
CA GLU A 114 -15.39 2.00 -3.94
C GLU A 114 -14.16 2.45 -3.13
N GLU A 115 -13.58 1.52 -2.36
CA GLU A 115 -12.29 1.71 -1.71
C GLU A 115 -11.16 1.62 -2.74
N LEU A 116 -10.26 2.60 -2.71
CA LEU A 116 -9.06 2.68 -3.53
C LEU A 116 -7.92 1.93 -2.83
N ASN A 117 -7.19 1.14 -3.60
CA ASN A 117 -6.16 0.26 -3.08
C ASN A 117 -5.03 0.05 -4.10
N ILE A 118 -3.85 -0.23 -3.56
CA ILE A 118 -2.64 -0.58 -4.30
C ILE A 118 -2.16 -1.97 -3.87
N ASN A 119 -1.10 -2.49 -4.48
CA ASN A 119 -0.37 -3.62 -3.93
C ASN A 119 0.88 -3.07 -3.25
N TYR A 120 1.16 -3.46 -2.01
CA TYR A 120 2.32 -2.97 -1.27
C TYR A 120 3.65 -3.59 -1.74
N CYS A 121 3.61 -4.58 -2.63
CA CYS A 121 4.77 -5.15 -3.30
C CYS A 121 5.84 -5.77 -2.38
N TYR A 122 5.45 -6.29 -1.22
CA TYR A 122 6.38 -7.04 -0.36
C TYR A 122 6.98 -8.25 -1.08
N THR A 123 8.25 -8.52 -0.80
CA THR A 123 8.94 -9.67 -1.36
C THR A 123 8.37 -10.96 -0.82
N TYR A 124 8.57 -12.07 -1.53
CA TYR A 124 8.08 -13.38 -1.07
C TYR A 124 8.66 -13.82 0.28
N LYS A 125 9.81 -13.25 0.69
CA LYS A 125 10.46 -13.55 1.97
C LYS A 125 9.76 -12.85 3.13
N GLU A 126 9.35 -11.60 2.93
CA GLU A 126 8.63 -10.80 3.93
C GLU A 126 7.15 -11.18 4.01
N SER A 127 6.59 -11.76 2.93
CA SER A 127 5.16 -12.05 2.83
C SER A 127 4.57 -12.79 4.02
N LEU A 128 5.30 -13.74 4.64
CA LEU A 128 4.76 -14.56 5.72
C LEU A 128 4.47 -13.76 7.00
N ASP A 129 5.19 -12.67 7.23
CA ASP A 129 4.96 -11.75 8.36
C ASP A 129 3.80 -10.77 8.08
N HIS A 130 3.27 -10.78 6.86
CA HIS A 130 2.28 -9.82 6.37
C HIS A 130 1.04 -10.50 5.79
N PRO A 131 0.15 -11.04 6.64
CA PRO A 131 -1.11 -11.63 6.21
C PRO A 131 -2.02 -10.58 5.56
N CYS A 132 -2.72 -10.98 4.50
CA CYS A 132 -3.53 -10.09 3.68
C CYS A 132 -5.03 -10.25 3.95
N LYS A 133 -5.68 -9.13 4.30
CA LYS A 133 -7.14 -9.05 4.60
C LYS A 133 -7.97 -8.43 3.47
N CYS A 134 -7.40 -8.28 2.26
CA CYS A 134 -8.02 -7.52 1.17
C CYS A 134 -9.33 -8.10 0.58
N SER A 135 -9.75 -9.30 1.00
CA SER A 135 -10.99 -9.97 0.59
C SER A 135 -11.15 -10.22 -0.92
N SER A 136 -10.09 -10.01 -1.72
CA SER A 136 -10.11 -10.31 -3.15
C SER A 136 -10.27 -11.82 -3.38
N LYS A 137 -11.07 -12.22 -4.38
CA LYS A 137 -11.15 -13.63 -4.84
C LYS A 137 -9.81 -14.19 -5.32
N LYS A 138 -8.84 -13.33 -5.65
CA LYS A 138 -7.48 -13.69 -6.07
C LYS A 138 -6.45 -13.47 -4.95
N CYS A 139 -6.89 -13.37 -3.70
CA CYS A 139 -6.01 -13.20 -2.54
C CYS A 139 -5.17 -14.46 -2.31
N MET A 140 -3.88 -14.27 -2.03
CA MET A 140 -2.95 -15.37 -1.71
C MET A 140 -2.87 -15.67 -0.21
N GLY A 141 -3.65 -14.96 0.61
CA GLY A 141 -3.54 -14.99 2.07
C GLY A 141 -2.45 -14.07 2.64
N TYR A 142 -1.49 -13.64 1.81
CA TYR A 142 -0.36 -12.79 2.20
C TYR A 142 -0.17 -11.62 1.23
N ILE A 143 0.43 -10.54 1.71
CA ILE A 143 0.85 -9.40 0.89
C ILE A 143 2.10 -9.82 0.13
N VAL A 144 2.06 -9.74 -1.20
CA VAL A 144 3.18 -10.15 -2.05
C VAL A 144 3.17 -9.38 -3.37
N GLU A 145 4.36 -9.07 -3.86
CA GLU A 145 4.56 -8.55 -5.20
C GLU A 145 3.98 -9.52 -6.24
N PRO A 146 3.16 -9.04 -7.20
CA PRO A 146 2.54 -9.91 -8.20
C PRO A 146 3.52 -10.82 -8.98
N ARG A 147 4.76 -10.36 -9.20
CA ARG A 147 5.80 -11.12 -9.92
C ARG A 147 6.36 -12.27 -9.10
N GLU A 148 6.32 -12.16 -7.77
CA GLU A 148 6.91 -13.14 -6.85
C GLU A 148 5.91 -14.18 -6.31
N LYS A 149 4.63 -14.10 -6.71
CA LYS A 149 3.58 -15.05 -6.30
C LYS A 149 3.98 -16.52 -6.42
N LYS A 150 4.68 -16.89 -7.51
CA LYS A 150 5.15 -18.27 -7.73
C LYS A 150 6.22 -18.68 -6.71
N LYS A 151 7.10 -17.76 -6.30
CA LYS A 151 8.12 -18.01 -5.28
C LYS A 151 7.46 -18.22 -3.91
N LEU A 152 6.50 -17.36 -3.56
CA LEU A 152 5.73 -17.49 -2.32
C LEU A 152 4.99 -18.84 -2.23
N LEU A 153 4.34 -19.28 -3.32
CA LEU A 153 3.66 -20.58 -3.35
C LEU A 153 4.62 -21.75 -3.06
N LYS A 154 5.82 -21.73 -3.66
CA LYS A 154 6.85 -22.74 -3.39
C LYS A 154 7.32 -22.70 -1.95
N LEU A 155 7.51 -21.50 -1.38
CA LEU A 155 7.88 -21.33 0.02
C LEU A 155 6.81 -21.94 0.95
N ILE A 156 5.53 -21.59 0.75
CA ILE A 156 4.41 -22.13 1.54
C ILE A 156 4.35 -23.65 1.43
N GLU A 157 4.55 -24.22 0.24
CA GLU A 157 4.56 -25.67 0.05
C GLU A 157 5.72 -26.34 0.79
N SER A 158 6.91 -25.73 0.80
CA SER A 158 8.08 -26.26 1.51
C SER A 158 7.91 -26.28 3.03
N LEU A 159 7.12 -25.35 3.59
CA LEU A 159 6.85 -25.27 5.03
C LEU A 159 5.78 -26.28 5.52
N LYS A 160 5.05 -26.91 4.59
CA LYS A 160 4.04 -27.93 4.90
C LYS A 160 4.60 -29.35 4.95
N LYS A 161 5.86 -29.53 4.52
CA LYS A 161 6.58 -30.80 4.55
C LYS A 161 7.35 -30.90 5.85
#